data_AF-A0A024FDE6-F1
#
_entry.id   AF-A0A024FDE6-F1
#
_cell.length_a   1.000
_cell.length_b   1.000
_cell.length_c   1.000
_cell.angle_alpha   90.00
_cell.angle_beta   90.00
_cell.angle_gamma   90.00
#
_symmetry.space_group_name_H-M   'P 1'
#
loop_
_entity.id
_entity.type
_entity.pdbx_description
1 polymer ?
#
loop_
_entity_poly.entity_id
_entity_poly.type
_entity_poly.pdbx_seq_one_letter_code
_entity_poly.pdbx_strand_id
1 'polypeptide(L)'
;MKSLCFKLLLILATLFVSCSSNNNDDYTDTEEGAFFELNLPETYFNYANIELPEHYTTNGFPSAFQFRAPIEYDNTPIDNPVTDAGATLGRVLFYDKKLSANSTISCASCHKSEHGFSDLDTLSEGFEGGLIRRHSMSIVNARFYADGRFFWDERAQTLEEQVLMPFQDDVEMGLTLQELIQIANEQSYYPILFKDAFGDSSITSDRISRALA
;
A
#
# COMPACT_ATOMS: atom_id res chain seq x y z
N MET A 1 57.60 18.77 65.36
CA MET A 1 58.73 19.70 65.22
C MET A 1 58.92 20.03 63.74
N LYS A 2 58.67 21.29 63.35
CA LYS A 2 59.21 22.01 62.16
C LYS A 2 58.91 21.38 60.77
N SER A 3 58.60 22.08 59.68
CA SER A 3 58.43 23.50 59.36
C SER A 3 58.06 23.53 57.86
N LEU A 4 57.04 24.31 57.51
CA LEU A 4 57.02 25.26 56.39
C LEU A 4 57.65 24.83 55.04
N CYS A 5 56.83 24.68 54.00
CA CYS A 5 57.24 25.11 52.66
C CYS A 5 56.07 25.76 51.92
N PHE A 6 56.29 27.02 51.61
CA PHE A 6 55.39 28.02 51.08
C PHE A 6 55.42 27.96 49.55
N LYS A 7 54.27 27.77 48.88
CA LYS A 7 54.09 28.19 47.49
C LYS A 7 52.74 28.88 47.32
N LEU A 8 52.86 30.20 47.41
CA LEU A 8 51.94 31.23 46.95
C LEU A 8 51.75 31.10 45.42
N LEU A 9 50.52 31.03 44.91
CA LEU A 9 50.16 31.73 43.67
C LEU A 9 48.64 31.87 43.47
N LEU A 10 48.21 33.13 43.55
CA LEU A 10 47.10 33.80 42.86
C LEU A 10 45.68 33.20 42.88
N ILE A 11 44.86 33.85 43.71
CA ILE A 11 43.41 33.97 43.59
C ILE A 11 43.10 34.76 42.32
N LEU A 12 42.35 34.17 41.38
CA LEU A 12 41.62 34.91 40.36
C LEU A 12 40.16 34.46 40.37
N ALA A 13 39.33 35.24 41.06
CA ALA A 13 37.90 35.10 41.05
C ALA A 13 37.36 35.68 39.73
N THR A 14 36.98 34.82 38.79
CA THR A 14 36.23 35.20 37.60
C THR A 14 34.80 34.71 37.71
N LEU A 15 33.94 35.64 38.14
CA LEU A 15 32.55 35.85 37.71
C LEU A 15 31.88 34.70 36.95
N PHE A 16 31.05 33.92 37.65
CA PHE A 16 29.95 33.17 37.03
C PHE A 16 28.86 34.17 36.62
N VAL A 17 28.90 34.63 35.37
CA VAL A 17 27.77 35.29 34.72
C VAL A 17 26.71 34.22 34.45
N SER A 18 25.65 34.23 35.24
CA SER A 18 24.42 33.47 35.01
C SER A 18 23.65 34.15 33.87
N CYS A 19 23.64 33.54 32.68
CA CYS A 19 22.69 33.87 31.63
C CYS A 19 21.43 33.03 31.84
N SER A 20 20.37 33.67 32.33
CA SER A 20 19.01 33.15 32.26
C SER A 20 18.51 33.27 30.82
N SER A 21 18.53 32.17 30.06
CA SER A 21 17.84 32.11 28.77
C SER A 21 16.35 31.89 29.02
N ASN A 22 15.56 32.96 28.91
CA ASN A 22 14.12 32.85 28.76
C ASN A 22 13.85 32.31 27.35
N ASN A 23 13.85 30.99 27.19
CA ASN A 23 13.38 30.36 25.95
C ASN A 23 11.89 30.05 26.12
N ASN A 24 11.07 31.07 25.93
CA ASN A 24 9.69 30.87 25.47
C ASN A 24 9.74 30.75 23.94
N ASP A 25 10.49 29.76 23.46
CA ASP A 25 10.39 29.34 22.08
C ASP A 25 9.15 28.46 22.06
N ASP A 26 8.02 29.04 21.66
CA ASP A 26 6.82 28.31 21.28
C ASP A 26 7.20 27.44 20.08
N TYR A 27 7.65 26.22 20.38
CA TYR A 27 7.95 25.22 19.37
C TYR A 27 6.61 24.73 18.82
N THR A 28 6.15 25.35 17.76
CA THR A 28 5.12 24.76 16.91
C THR A 28 5.78 23.63 16.14
N ASP A 29 5.46 22.39 16.49
CA ASP A 29 5.79 21.21 15.69
C ASP A 29 5.35 21.49 14.25
N THR A 30 6.28 21.44 13.30
CA THR A 30 5.90 21.33 11.89
C THR A 30 5.30 19.94 11.73
N GLU A 31 3.99 19.86 11.48
CA GLU A 31 3.36 18.61 11.08
C GLU A 31 4.12 18.05 9.86
N GLU A 32 4.97 17.04 10.08
CA GLU A 32 5.49 16.20 9.02
C GLU A 32 4.26 15.54 8.38
N GLY A 33 3.80 16.10 7.25
CA GLY A 33 2.60 15.64 6.56
C GLY A 33 2.65 14.15 6.25
N ALA A 34 1.48 13.48 6.29
CA ALA A 34 1.35 12.04 6.08
C ALA A 34 1.93 11.50 4.74
N PHE A 35 2.20 12.38 3.77
CA PHE A 35 2.85 12.05 2.50
C PHE A 35 4.37 11.97 2.58
N PHE A 36 5.04 12.32 3.68
CA PHE A 36 6.48 12.09 3.79
C PHE A 36 6.82 10.59 3.97
N GLU A 37 5.90 9.79 4.55
CA GLU A 37 6.04 8.33 4.57
C GLU A 37 5.72 7.68 3.21
N LEU A 38 4.83 8.27 2.42
CA LEU A 38 4.40 7.74 1.12
C LEU A 38 4.94 8.57 -0.03
N ASN A 39 5.82 8.00 -0.85
CA ASN A 39 6.30 8.64 -2.07
C ASN A 39 5.22 8.67 -3.18
N LEU A 40 4.23 9.55 -3.02
CA LEU A 40 3.16 9.83 -3.98
C LEU A 40 3.38 11.18 -4.66
N PRO A 41 2.99 11.33 -5.94
CA PRO A 41 3.02 12.62 -6.61
C PRO A 41 1.97 13.57 -6.02
N GLU A 42 2.22 14.88 -6.07
CA GLU A 42 1.24 15.91 -5.65
C GLU A 42 -0.08 15.82 -6.41
N THR A 43 -0.02 15.38 -7.67
CA THR A 43 -1.18 15.07 -8.51
C THR A 43 -1.13 13.59 -8.85
N TYR A 44 -2.23 12.88 -8.61
CA TYR A 44 -2.32 11.46 -8.93
C TYR A 44 -2.09 11.19 -10.42
N PHE A 45 -1.57 9.99 -10.70
CA PHE A 45 -1.40 9.55 -12.08
C PHE A 45 -2.77 9.33 -12.74
N ASN A 46 -2.81 9.46 -14.06
CA ASN A 46 -4.00 9.16 -14.85
C ASN A 46 -4.20 7.64 -14.95
N TYR A 47 -5.02 7.08 -14.06
CA TYR A 47 -5.45 5.70 -14.06
C TYR A 47 -6.82 5.52 -14.72
N ALA A 48 -7.71 6.50 -14.56
CA ALA A 48 -9.09 6.43 -15.03
C ALA A 48 -9.20 6.50 -16.56
N ASN A 49 -8.29 7.23 -17.21
CA ASN A 49 -8.36 7.55 -18.65
C ASN A 49 -7.08 7.14 -19.37
N ILE A 50 -6.62 5.90 -19.15
CA ILE A 50 -5.47 5.35 -19.87
C ILE A 50 -5.85 5.14 -21.33
N GLU A 51 -5.03 5.67 -22.25
CA GLU A 51 -5.13 5.34 -23.67
C GLU A 51 -4.62 3.91 -23.88
N LEU A 52 -5.55 2.99 -24.15
CA LEU A 52 -5.22 1.59 -24.38
C LEU A 52 -4.58 1.42 -25.77
N PRO A 53 -3.52 0.59 -25.89
CA PRO A 53 -2.96 0.24 -27.18
C PRO A 53 -4.01 -0.36 -28.13
N GLU A 54 -3.80 -0.20 -29.45
CA GLU A 54 -4.73 -0.68 -30.49
C GLU A 54 -5.14 -2.15 -30.31
N HIS A 55 -4.21 -3.03 -29.92
CA HIS A 55 -4.49 -4.46 -29.74
C HIS A 55 -5.45 -4.79 -28.57
N TYR A 56 -5.76 -3.84 -27.69
CA TYR A 56 -6.84 -3.99 -26.70
C TYR A 56 -8.21 -3.60 -27.26
N THR A 57 -8.24 -2.66 -28.21
CA THR A 57 -9.48 -2.02 -28.68
C THR A 57 -9.94 -2.53 -30.04
N THR A 58 -9.07 -3.19 -30.80
CA THR A 58 -9.39 -3.74 -32.11
C THR A 58 -9.10 -5.24 -32.19
N ASN A 59 -9.96 -5.95 -32.93
CA ASN A 59 -9.70 -7.33 -33.30
C ASN A 59 -9.05 -7.35 -34.70
N GLY A 60 -7.77 -7.71 -34.76
CA GLY A 60 -7.02 -7.88 -36.01
C GLY A 60 -7.19 -9.24 -36.69
N PHE A 61 -7.92 -10.19 -36.10
CA PHE A 61 -8.12 -11.52 -36.67
C PHE A 61 -9.20 -11.53 -37.76
N PRO A 62 -9.09 -12.41 -38.78
CA PRO A 62 -10.15 -12.60 -39.76
C PRO A 62 -11.50 -12.92 -39.11
N SER A 63 -12.60 -12.39 -39.68
CA SER A 63 -13.96 -12.55 -39.15
C SER A 63 -14.41 -14.00 -38.97
N ALA A 64 -13.78 -14.93 -39.69
CA ALA A 64 -13.99 -16.36 -39.54
C ALA A 64 -13.63 -16.91 -38.13
N PHE A 65 -12.76 -16.23 -37.37
CA PHE A 65 -12.30 -16.71 -36.06
C PHE A 65 -13.14 -16.23 -34.87
N GLN A 66 -14.13 -15.35 -35.08
CA GLN A 66 -15.06 -14.84 -34.05
C GLN A 66 -14.41 -14.36 -32.73
N PHE A 67 -13.12 -14.03 -32.74
CA PHE A 67 -12.46 -13.43 -31.59
C PHE A 67 -13.02 -12.03 -31.34
N ARG A 68 -12.92 -11.59 -30.09
CA ARG A 68 -13.28 -10.25 -29.64
C ARG A 68 -12.03 -9.51 -29.22
N ALA A 69 -12.06 -8.18 -29.31
CA ALA A 69 -11.01 -7.36 -28.74
C ALA A 69 -11.03 -7.49 -27.20
N PRO A 70 -9.86 -7.42 -26.51
CA PRO A 70 -9.79 -7.49 -25.05
C PRO A 70 -10.76 -6.54 -24.31
N ILE A 71 -10.98 -5.34 -24.84
CA ILE A 71 -11.91 -4.36 -24.26
C ILE A 71 -13.36 -4.87 -24.17
N GLU A 72 -13.75 -5.83 -25.02
CA GLU A 72 -15.08 -6.45 -24.97
C GLU A 72 -15.23 -7.46 -23.81
N TYR A 73 -14.13 -7.78 -23.12
CA TYR A 73 -14.08 -8.61 -21.92
C TYR A 73 -13.78 -7.81 -20.65
N ASP A 74 -13.91 -6.48 -20.72
CA ASP A 74 -13.76 -5.62 -19.56
C ASP A 74 -14.79 -6.00 -18.47
N ASN A 75 -14.28 -6.46 -17.34
CA ASN A 75 -15.06 -6.92 -16.21
C ASN A 75 -15.17 -5.89 -15.08
N THR A 76 -14.74 -4.64 -15.28
CA THR A 76 -14.89 -3.57 -14.30
C THR A 76 -16.38 -3.35 -13.94
N PRO A 77 -16.76 -3.47 -12.65
CA PRO A 77 -18.14 -3.26 -12.24
C PRO A 77 -18.62 -1.82 -12.46
N ILE A 78 -19.90 -1.68 -12.85
CA ILE A 78 -20.52 -0.37 -13.09
C ILE A 78 -20.51 0.50 -11.81
N ASP A 79 -20.64 -0.13 -10.65
CA ASP A 79 -20.65 0.53 -9.35
C ASP A 79 -19.25 0.67 -8.72
N ASN A 80 -18.18 0.21 -9.40
CA ASN A 80 -16.79 0.41 -9.01
C ASN A 80 -15.93 0.86 -10.21
N PRO A 81 -16.22 2.02 -10.83
CA PRO A 81 -15.41 2.52 -11.94
C PRO A 81 -14.01 2.92 -11.46
N VAL A 82 -13.00 2.70 -12.32
CA VAL A 82 -11.63 3.14 -12.04
C VAL A 82 -11.58 4.67 -11.94
N THR A 83 -11.06 5.16 -10.81
CA THR A 83 -10.76 6.59 -10.60
C THR A 83 -9.28 6.77 -10.26
N ASP A 84 -8.70 7.93 -10.55
CA ASP A 84 -7.29 8.21 -10.23
C ASP A 84 -7.01 8.10 -8.72
N ALA A 85 -7.94 8.58 -7.89
CA ALA A 85 -7.84 8.50 -6.44
C ALA A 85 -8.04 7.06 -5.92
N GLY A 86 -9.05 6.33 -6.43
CA GLY A 86 -9.29 4.93 -6.07
C GLY A 86 -8.11 4.03 -6.41
N ALA A 87 -7.58 4.14 -7.63
CA ALA A 87 -6.42 3.37 -8.06
C ALA A 87 -5.14 3.76 -7.30
N THR A 88 -4.99 5.04 -6.92
CA THR A 88 -3.86 5.47 -6.07
C THR A 88 -3.95 4.84 -4.68
N LEU A 89 -5.13 4.85 -4.05
CA LEU A 89 -5.37 4.15 -2.78
C LEU A 89 -5.11 2.65 -2.91
N GLY A 90 -5.63 2.02 -3.97
CA GLY A 90 -5.37 0.61 -4.30
C GLY A 90 -3.88 0.29 -4.39
N ARG A 91 -3.12 1.14 -5.09
CA ARG A 91 -1.67 0.99 -5.18
C ARG A 91 -0.99 1.09 -3.81
N VAL A 92 -1.40 2.03 -2.95
CA VAL A 92 -0.84 2.11 -1.59
C VAL A 92 -1.12 0.82 -0.83
N LEU A 93 -2.38 0.36 -0.80
CA LEU A 93 -2.80 -0.89 -0.14
C LEU A 93 -2.01 -2.11 -0.67
N PHE A 94 -1.82 -2.20 -1.99
CA PHE A 94 -1.16 -3.34 -2.65
C PHE A 94 0.30 -3.54 -2.21
N TYR A 95 1.01 -2.45 -1.93
CA TYR A 95 2.41 -2.47 -1.53
C TYR A 95 2.61 -2.38 -0.01
N ASP A 96 1.57 -2.07 0.77
CA ASP A 96 1.68 -1.83 2.22
C ASP A 96 1.81 -3.14 3.02
N LYS A 97 3.03 -3.40 3.50
CA LYS A 97 3.33 -4.59 4.32
C LYS A 97 2.69 -4.54 5.70
N LYS A 98 2.38 -3.35 6.23
CA LYS A 98 1.76 -3.19 7.56
C LYS A 98 0.42 -3.94 7.61
N LEU A 99 -0.25 -4.13 6.48
CA LEU A 99 -1.52 -4.86 6.34
C LEU A 99 -1.38 -6.39 6.35
N SER A 100 -0.36 -6.93 7.03
CA SER A 100 -0.22 -8.36 7.34
C SER A 100 0.02 -8.54 8.83
N ALA A 101 -0.30 -9.72 9.37
CA ALA A 101 -0.28 -10.00 10.82
C ALA A 101 1.04 -9.68 11.52
N ASN A 102 2.18 -9.80 10.83
CA ASN A 102 3.49 -9.44 11.37
C ASN A 102 4.20 -8.30 10.60
N SER A 103 3.47 -7.60 9.73
CA SER A 103 3.96 -6.47 8.93
C SER A 103 5.11 -6.80 7.96
N THR A 104 5.20 -8.03 7.45
CA THR A 104 6.31 -8.46 6.55
C THR A 104 5.92 -8.69 5.09
N ILE A 105 4.64 -8.97 4.82
CA ILE A 105 4.12 -9.35 3.50
C ILE A 105 3.05 -8.35 3.05
N SER A 106 3.01 -8.07 1.74
CA SER A 106 1.92 -7.36 1.06
C SER A 106 1.54 -8.13 -0.21
N CYS A 107 0.51 -7.69 -0.94
CA CYS A 107 0.15 -8.28 -2.23
C CYS A 107 1.36 -8.33 -3.17
N ALA A 108 2.17 -7.27 -3.17
CA ALA A 108 3.39 -7.15 -3.95
C ALA A 108 4.49 -8.17 -3.60
N SER A 109 4.45 -8.79 -2.41
CA SER A 109 5.42 -9.84 -2.05
C SER A 109 5.25 -11.10 -2.91
N CYS A 110 4.02 -11.42 -3.33
CA CYS A 110 3.72 -12.59 -4.18
C CYS A 110 3.39 -12.20 -5.62
N HIS A 111 3.00 -10.94 -5.86
CA HIS A 111 2.67 -10.40 -7.19
C HIS A 111 3.72 -9.35 -7.62
N LYS A 112 4.95 -9.81 -7.87
CA LYS A 112 6.12 -8.96 -8.12
C LYS A 112 6.05 -8.34 -9.52
N SER A 113 6.05 -7.01 -9.58
CA SER A 113 5.86 -6.26 -10.84
C SER A 113 6.90 -6.59 -11.91
N GLU A 114 8.16 -6.75 -11.51
CA GLU A 114 9.31 -7.12 -12.34
C GLU A 114 9.20 -8.53 -12.94
N HIS A 115 8.25 -9.32 -12.46
CA HIS A 115 7.94 -10.68 -12.93
C HIS A 115 6.52 -10.76 -13.49
N GLY A 116 6.01 -9.65 -14.03
CA GLY A 116 4.66 -9.60 -14.60
C GLY A 116 3.58 -9.77 -13.54
N PHE A 117 3.79 -9.19 -12.35
CA PHE A 117 2.90 -9.29 -11.20
C PHE A 117 2.58 -10.74 -10.81
N SER A 118 3.60 -11.59 -10.85
CA SER A 118 3.60 -12.99 -10.44
C SER A 118 4.78 -13.23 -9.51
N ASP A 119 4.88 -14.43 -8.93
CA ASP A 119 6.07 -14.87 -8.23
C ASP A 119 7.02 -15.65 -9.16
N LEU A 120 8.31 -15.66 -8.82
CA LEU A 120 9.31 -16.57 -9.41
C LEU A 120 9.30 -17.92 -8.70
N ASP A 121 9.00 -17.91 -7.40
CA ASP A 121 8.93 -19.14 -6.62
C ASP A 121 7.70 -19.94 -7.03
N THR A 122 7.85 -21.26 -7.06
CA THR A 122 6.73 -22.14 -7.46
C THR A 122 5.55 -22.00 -6.50
N LEU A 123 5.84 -21.78 -5.21
CA LEU A 123 4.89 -21.46 -4.16
C LEU A 123 5.47 -20.27 -3.40
N SER A 124 4.71 -19.19 -3.28
CA SER A 124 5.12 -18.03 -2.52
C SER A 124 5.24 -18.33 -1.03
N GLU A 125 6.10 -17.57 -0.37
CA GLU A 125 6.27 -17.59 1.08
C GLU A 125 5.33 -16.57 1.72
N GLY A 126 4.53 -17.03 2.68
CA GLY A 126 3.59 -16.22 3.46
C GLY A 126 4.24 -15.56 4.67
N PHE A 127 3.44 -14.87 5.49
CA PHE A 127 3.95 -13.95 6.50
C PHE A 127 4.83 -14.60 7.58
N GLU A 128 4.60 -15.86 7.96
CA GLU A 128 5.46 -16.61 8.91
C GLU A 128 6.44 -17.58 8.25
N GLY A 129 6.69 -17.45 6.94
CA GLY A 129 7.59 -18.34 6.22
C GLY A 129 6.95 -19.64 5.73
N GLY A 130 5.64 -19.80 5.89
CA GLY A 130 4.89 -20.93 5.34
C GLY A 130 4.72 -20.82 3.83
N LEU A 131 4.74 -21.95 3.11
CA LEU A 131 4.48 -21.96 1.66
C LEU A 131 2.98 -22.01 1.37
N ILE A 132 2.52 -21.14 0.47
CA ILE A 132 1.12 -21.11 0.03
C ILE A 132 0.79 -22.34 -0.83
N ARG A 133 -0.50 -22.64 -1.01
CA ARG A 133 -0.93 -23.91 -1.62
C ARG A 133 -0.85 -23.97 -3.14
N ARG A 134 -0.71 -22.82 -3.82
CA ARG A 134 -0.69 -22.71 -5.28
C ARG A 134 0.25 -21.59 -5.70
N HIS A 135 0.77 -21.67 -6.92
CA HIS A 135 1.56 -20.60 -7.51
C HIS A 135 0.76 -19.30 -7.59
N SER A 136 1.37 -18.17 -7.24
CA SER A 136 0.80 -16.83 -7.42
C SER A 136 0.53 -16.56 -8.90
N MET A 137 -0.72 -16.37 -9.29
CA MET A 137 -1.04 -16.09 -10.70
C MET A 137 -0.52 -14.70 -11.10
N SER A 138 -0.12 -14.53 -12.35
CA SER A 138 0.01 -13.18 -12.89
C SER A 138 -1.35 -12.50 -12.85
N ILE A 139 -1.39 -11.27 -12.32
CA ILE A 139 -2.59 -10.42 -12.30
C ILE A 139 -2.60 -9.38 -13.43
N VAL A 140 -1.62 -9.44 -14.34
CA VAL A 140 -1.63 -8.61 -15.55
C VAL A 140 -2.87 -8.94 -16.36
N ASN A 141 -3.62 -7.91 -16.76
CA ASN A 141 -4.85 -8.01 -17.53
C ASN A 141 -6.03 -8.69 -16.81
N ALA A 142 -6.01 -8.75 -15.47
CA ALA A 142 -7.15 -9.24 -14.67
C ALA A 142 -8.50 -8.59 -15.08
N ARG A 143 -8.47 -7.29 -15.40
CA ARG A 143 -9.62 -6.52 -15.94
C ARG A 143 -10.25 -7.11 -17.21
N PHE A 144 -9.47 -7.79 -18.04
CA PHE A 144 -9.91 -8.32 -19.34
C PHE A 144 -10.06 -9.85 -19.32
N TYR A 145 -10.10 -10.46 -18.13
CA TYR A 145 -10.34 -11.89 -18.01
C TYR A 145 -11.81 -12.21 -18.25
N ALA A 146 -12.08 -12.87 -19.39
CA ALA A 146 -13.43 -13.07 -19.94
C ALA A 146 -14.41 -13.80 -19.01
N ASP A 147 -13.92 -14.72 -18.17
CA ASP A 147 -14.76 -15.45 -17.23
C ASP A 147 -15.20 -14.60 -16.02
N GLY A 148 -14.46 -13.52 -15.72
CA GLY A 148 -14.71 -12.62 -14.58
C GLY A 148 -14.56 -13.27 -13.20
N ARG A 149 -14.19 -14.55 -13.12
CA ARG A 149 -13.95 -15.30 -11.89
C ARG A 149 -12.46 -15.37 -11.60
N PHE A 150 -12.07 -15.48 -10.34
CA PHE A 150 -10.67 -15.38 -9.92
C PHE A 150 -10.24 -16.55 -9.05
N PHE A 151 -8.92 -16.68 -8.89
CA PHE A 151 -8.18 -17.89 -8.49
C PHE A 151 -8.10 -18.99 -9.55
N TRP A 152 -7.11 -19.87 -9.39
CA TRP A 152 -6.92 -21.09 -10.19
C TRP A 152 -8.14 -22.01 -10.26
N ASP A 153 -9.01 -21.97 -9.25
CA ASP A 153 -10.25 -22.75 -9.18
C ASP A 153 -11.50 -21.90 -9.36
N GLU A 154 -11.34 -20.64 -9.78
CA GLU A 154 -12.44 -19.70 -10.10
C GLU A 154 -13.46 -19.52 -8.97
N ARG A 155 -13.04 -19.74 -7.72
CA ARG A 155 -13.95 -19.72 -6.56
C ARG A 155 -14.45 -18.34 -6.20
N ALA A 156 -13.69 -17.29 -6.51
CA ALA A 156 -14.10 -15.90 -6.32
C ALA A 156 -14.86 -15.41 -7.56
N GLN A 157 -16.04 -14.85 -7.38
CA GLN A 157 -16.91 -14.41 -8.49
C GLN A 157 -16.52 -13.05 -9.06
N THR A 158 -15.72 -12.28 -8.32
CA THR A 158 -15.28 -10.92 -8.69
C THR A 158 -13.87 -10.68 -8.15
N LEU A 159 -13.21 -9.63 -8.67
CA LEU A 159 -11.89 -9.24 -8.19
C LEU A 159 -12.00 -8.67 -6.78
N GLU A 160 -13.05 -7.89 -6.52
CA GLU A 160 -13.42 -7.35 -5.21
C GLU A 160 -13.52 -8.46 -4.14
N GLU A 161 -14.13 -9.59 -4.47
CA GLU A 161 -14.19 -10.75 -3.57
C GLU A 161 -12.80 -11.37 -3.37
N GLN A 162 -12.03 -11.53 -4.45
CA GLN A 162 -10.73 -12.18 -4.42
C GLN A 162 -9.70 -11.44 -3.57
N VAL A 163 -9.65 -10.10 -3.64
CA VAL A 163 -8.61 -9.31 -2.96
C VAL A 163 -8.72 -9.36 -1.44
N LEU A 164 -9.89 -9.68 -0.88
CA LEU A 164 -10.07 -9.82 0.56
C LEU A 164 -9.63 -11.18 1.11
N MET A 165 -9.52 -12.21 0.27
CA MET A 165 -9.20 -13.56 0.72
C MET A 165 -7.73 -13.72 1.16
N PRO A 166 -6.71 -13.19 0.46
CA PRO A 166 -5.31 -13.23 0.91
C PRO A 166 -5.08 -12.62 2.29
N PHE A 167 -5.78 -11.53 2.61
CA PHE A 167 -5.73 -10.93 3.96
C PHE A 167 -6.13 -11.95 5.04
N GLN A 168 -7.16 -12.76 4.76
CA GLN A 168 -7.78 -13.69 5.70
C GLN A 168 -7.15 -15.09 5.72
N ASP A 169 -6.34 -15.43 4.73
CA ASP A 169 -5.65 -16.71 4.69
C ASP A 169 -4.56 -16.76 5.77
N ASP A 170 -4.55 -17.86 6.54
CA ASP A 170 -3.72 -18.06 7.72
C ASP A 170 -2.25 -18.36 7.39
N VAL A 171 -1.94 -18.58 6.11
CA VAL A 171 -0.57 -18.70 5.60
C VAL A 171 -0.15 -17.42 4.89
N GLU A 172 -1.02 -16.83 4.06
CA GLU A 172 -0.66 -15.67 3.23
C GLU A 172 -0.40 -14.40 4.08
N MET A 173 -1.44 -13.80 4.68
CA MET A 173 -1.31 -12.51 5.39
C MET A 173 -1.86 -12.51 6.82
N GLY A 174 -2.69 -13.49 7.21
CA GLY A 174 -2.98 -13.83 8.61
C GLY A 174 -3.89 -12.88 9.39
N LEU A 175 -4.74 -12.09 8.75
CA LEU A 175 -5.61 -11.09 9.39
C LEU A 175 -7.10 -11.40 9.26
N THR A 176 -7.88 -11.14 10.31
CA THR A 176 -9.31 -10.91 10.13
C THR A 176 -9.57 -9.56 9.42
N LEU A 177 -10.72 -9.40 8.77
CA LEU A 177 -11.08 -8.11 8.18
C LEU A 177 -11.20 -6.98 9.22
N GLN A 178 -11.53 -7.31 10.47
CA GLN A 178 -11.58 -6.34 11.55
C GLN A 178 -10.18 -5.83 11.90
N GLU A 179 -9.20 -6.73 12.01
CA GLU A 179 -7.79 -6.36 12.25
C GLU A 179 -7.22 -5.54 11.08
N LEU A 180 -7.53 -5.94 9.84
CA LEU A 180 -7.15 -5.18 8.64
C LEU A 180 -7.66 -3.73 8.71
N ILE A 181 -8.94 -3.54 9.03
CA ILE A 181 -9.53 -2.20 9.19
C ILE A 181 -8.87 -1.45 10.35
N GLN A 182 -8.58 -2.11 11.47
CA GLN A 182 -7.91 -1.47 12.61
C GLN A 182 -6.51 -0.96 12.22
N ILE A 183 -5.67 -1.82 11.62
CA ILE A 183 -4.31 -1.47 11.18
C ILE A 183 -4.36 -0.31 10.19
N ALA A 184 -5.32 -0.31 9.25
CA ALA A 184 -5.50 0.78 8.30
C ALA A 184 -5.91 2.09 9.01
N ASN A 185 -6.76 2.05 10.03
CA ASN A 185 -7.12 3.25 10.80
C ASN A 185 -5.95 3.80 11.64
N GLU A 186 -4.95 2.98 11.96
CA GLU A 186 -3.75 3.41 12.67
C GLU A 186 -2.75 4.16 11.78
N GLN A 187 -2.93 4.17 10.45
CA GLN A 187 -2.08 4.94 9.55
C GLN A 187 -2.68 6.30 9.24
N SER A 188 -1.91 7.36 9.47
CA SER A 188 -2.35 8.75 9.27
C SER A 188 -2.73 9.07 7.82
N TYR A 189 -2.16 8.38 6.84
CA TYR A 189 -2.41 8.62 5.42
C TYR A 189 -3.70 8.00 4.89
N TYR A 190 -4.21 6.89 5.46
CA TYR A 190 -5.40 6.23 4.91
C TYR A 190 -6.66 7.10 4.97
N PRO A 191 -7.02 7.75 6.09
CA PRO A 191 -8.19 8.63 6.14
C PRO A 191 -8.25 9.68 5.02
N ILE A 192 -7.09 10.21 4.61
CA ILE A 192 -6.96 11.18 3.51
C ILE A 192 -7.22 10.47 2.17
N LEU A 193 -6.52 9.37 1.89
CA LEU A 193 -6.67 8.61 0.65
C LEU A 193 -8.08 8.05 0.45
N PHE A 194 -8.74 7.58 1.53
CA PHE A 194 -10.14 7.13 1.48
C PHE A 194 -11.11 8.28 1.22
N LYS A 195 -10.85 9.47 1.79
CA LYS A 195 -11.65 10.66 1.49
C LYS A 195 -11.52 11.06 0.04
N ASP A 196 -10.32 11.00 -0.52
CA ASP A 196 -10.09 11.35 -1.92
C ASP A 196 -10.74 10.32 -2.87
N ALA A 197 -10.70 9.02 -2.52
CA ALA A 197 -11.28 7.94 -3.32
C ALA A 197 -12.81 7.81 -3.22
N PHE A 198 -13.39 8.00 -2.02
CA PHE A 198 -14.79 7.66 -1.72
C PHE A 198 -15.61 8.83 -1.15
N GLY A 199 -15.02 10.01 -1.00
CA GLY A 199 -15.69 11.22 -0.54
C GLY A 199 -15.74 11.43 0.98
N ASP A 200 -15.35 10.42 1.77
CA ASP A 200 -15.19 10.53 3.22
C ASP A 200 -14.10 9.57 3.74
N SER A 201 -13.64 9.79 4.97
CA SER A 201 -12.50 9.07 5.54
C SER A 201 -12.82 7.69 6.12
N SER A 202 -14.05 7.17 5.96
CA SER A 202 -14.39 5.88 6.53
C SER A 202 -13.70 4.73 5.80
N ILE A 203 -13.05 3.88 6.58
CA ILE A 203 -12.32 2.71 6.12
C ILE A 203 -13.17 1.48 6.42
N THR A 204 -13.53 0.74 5.37
CA THR A 204 -14.31 -0.50 5.46
C THR A 204 -13.67 -1.56 4.58
N SER A 205 -13.94 -2.84 4.85
CA SER A 205 -13.45 -3.93 4.00
C SER A 205 -13.96 -3.82 2.56
N ASP A 206 -15.21 -3.35 2.36
CA ASP A 206 -15.77 -3.07 1.04
C ASP A 206 -14.97 -1.98 0.29
N ARG A 207 -14.60 -0.88 0.96
CA ARG A 207 -13.81 0.18 0.30
C ARG A 207 -12.36 -0.21 0.06
N ILE A 208 -11.77 -1.01 0.96
CA ILE A 208 -10.44 -1.62 0.74
C ILE A 208 -10.49 -2.52 -0.50
N SER A 209 -11.50 -3.39 -0.57
CA SER A 209 -11.75 -4.29 -1.69
C SER A 209 -11.91 -3.54 -3.01
N ARG A 210 -12.79 -2.54 -3.05
CA ARG A 210 -13.06 -1.69 -4.22
C ARG A 210 -11.84 -0.92 -4.70
N ALA A 211 -10.98 -0.46 -3.79
CA ALA A 211 -9.77 0.25 -4.16
C ALA A 211 -8.69 -0.67 -4.73
N LEU A 212 -8.59 -1.92 -4.23
CA LEU A 212 -7.62 -2.92 -4.71
C LEU A 212 -8.00 -3.57 -6.03
N ALA A 213 -9.30 -3.69 -6.33
CA ALA A 213 -9.84 -4.27 -7.56
C ALA A 213 -9.76 -3.29 -8.74
#